data_AF-A0A1Q4I1E3-F1
#
_entry.id   AF-A0A1Q4I1E3-F1
#
_cell.length_a   1.000
_cell.length_b   1.000
_cell.length_c   1.000
_cell.angle_alpha   90.00
_cell.angle_beta   90.00
_cell.angle_gamma   90.00
#
_symmetry.space_group_name_H-M   'P 1'
#
loop_
_entity.id
_entity.type
_entity.pdbx_description
1 polymer ?
#
loop_
_entity_poly.entity_id
_entity_poly.type
_entity_poly.pdbx_seq_one_letter_code
_entity_poly.pdbx_strand_id
1 'polypeptide(L)'
;MALVSRSPERGRRPEVGRPGTRFADVASPAGAPGHPSLAEIARRQQEIQAWEALNVGGYRFAKPGTIIGTLVSAVLVVLVLTPLPPNWPWDIPTMILAIFTAVATVTCGLLWFDNPHPLPRPESLVIVPFTRAENLRLMAAQPVEHYRAICACPGCGDTSAHLIREPGKDEPHWAMVIRHCAVCEREWAQS
;
A
#
# COMPACT_ATOMS: atom_id res chain seq x y z
N MET A 1 -21.06 -27.16 48.97
CA MET A 1 -22.50 -26.83 48.96
C MET A 1 -22.71 -25.64 48.04
N ALA A 2 -23.47 -25.85 46.97
CA ALA A 2 -23.80 -24.85 45.97
C ALA A 2 -25.01 -24.03 46.44
N LEU A 3 -25.00 -22.72 46.19
CA LEU A 3 -26.22 -21.94 45.98
C LEU A 3 -25.98 -20.95 44.84
N VAL A 4 -26.39 -21.42 43.66
CA VAL A 4 -26.63 -20.64 42.46
C VAL A 4 -27.87 -19.79 42.70
N SER A 5 -27.79 -18.49 42.46
CA SER A 5 -28.97 -17.68 42.17
C SER A 5 -28.77 -17.00 40.81
N ARG A 6 -29.55 -17.45 39.83
CA ARG A 6 -29.76 -16.76 38.55
C ARG A 6 -30.88 -15.74 38.75
N SER A 7 -30.68 -14.53 38.24
CA SER A 7 -31.80 -13.70 37.80
C SER A 7 -31.48 -13.12 36.41
N PRO A 8 -32.44 -13.13 35.46
CA PRO A 8 -32.25 -12.70 34.08
C PRO A 8 -32.64 -11.22 33.87
N GLU A 9 -32.45 -10.74 32.64
CA GLU A 9 -32.66 -9.38 32.11
C GLU A 9 -31.45 -8.45 32.30
N ARG A 10 -30.89 -7.80 31.28
CA ARG A 10 -31.51 -7.25 30.06
C ARG A 10 -30.43 -7.11 28.99
N GLY A 11 -30.68 -7.65 27.81
CA GLY A 11 -29.80 -7.52 26.66
C GLY A 11 -29.63 -6.05 26.26
N ARG A 12 -28.45 -5.50 26.51
CA ARG A 12 -27.95 -4.33 25.78
C ARG A 12 -27.02 -4.88 24.70
N ARG A 13 -27.43 -4.69 23.44
CA ARG A 13 -26.59 -4.94 22.26
C ARG A 13 -25.24 -4.22 22.46
N PRO A 14 -24.09 -4.87 22.23
CA PRO A 14 -22.82 -4.15 22.19
C PRO A 14 -22.88 -3.17 21.02
N GLU A 15 -22.75 -1.88 21.30
CA GLU A 15 -22.48 -0.87 20.28
C GLU A 15 -21.16 -1.26 19.59
N VAL A 16 -21.30 -1.71 18.35
CA VAL A 16 -20.22 -1.84 17.39
C VAL A 16 -19.77 -0.42 17.07
N GLY A 17 -18.51 -0.12 17.39
CA GLY A 17 -17.84 1.09 16.92
C GLY A 17 -17.38 2.03 18.02
N ARG A 18 -16.36 1.62 18.79
CA ARG A 18 -15.38 2.60 19.29
C ARG A 18 -14.09 2.42 18.50
N PRO A 19 -13.56 3.49 17.88
CA PRO A 19 -12.32 3.40 17.14
C PRO A 19 -11.21 2.99 18.10
N GLY A 20 -10.51 1.91 17.77
CA GLY A 20 -9.33 1.48 18.50
C GLY A 20 -8.42 2.68 18.69
N THR A 21 -8.12 3.00 19.94
CA THR A 21 -7.21 4.07 20.33
C THR A 21 -5.95 3.98 19.50
N ARG A 22 -5.68 5.04 18.72
CA ARG A 22 -4.48 5.17 17.90
C ARG A 22 -3.27 5.14 18.83
N PHE A 23 -2.54 4.03 18.81
CA PHE A 23 -1.38 3.85 19.68
C PHE A 23 -0.15 4.48 19.03
N ALA A 24 0.62 5.23 19.83
CA ALA A 24 1.88 5.82 19.41
C ALA A 24 2.95 4.72 19.32
N ASP A 25 3.53 4.55 18.13
CA ASP A 25 4.70 3.71 17.93
C ASP A 25 5.86 4.24 18.79
N VAL A 26 6.51 3.33 19.53
CA VAL A 26 7.73 3.63 20.28
C VAL A 26 8.82 3.96 19.26
N ALA A 27 9.38 5.17 19.35
CA ALA A 27 10.45 5.62 18.46
C ALA A 27 11.69 4.72 18.61
N SER A 28 12.11 4.08 17.53
CA SER A 28 13.34 3.27 17.50
C SER A 28 14.58 4.12 17.82
N PRO A 29 15.55 3.59 18.58
CA PRO A 29 16.79 4.29 18.90
C PRO A 29 17.59 4.60 17.63
N ALA A 30 18.13 5.82 17.57
CA ALA A 30 18.94 6.31 16.46
C ALA A 30 20.21 5.46 16.30
N GLY A 31 20.30 4.70 15.20
CA GLY A 31 21.53 4.03 14.77
C GLY A 31 21.42 2.55 14.43
N ALA A 32 20.31 1.87 14.75
CA ALA A 32 20.02 0.55 14.20
C ALA A 32 19.10 0.70 12.98
N PRO A 33 19.37 0.01 11.85
CA PRO A 33 18.40 -0.05 10.76
C PRO A 33 17.12 -0.69 11.34
N GLY A 34 16.10 0.13 11.55
CA GLY A 34 14.82 -0.34 12.09
C GLY A 34 14.21 -1.35 11.13
N HIS A 35 13.64 -2.43 11.68
CA HIS A 35 12.81 -3.30 10.85
C HIS A 35 11.60 -2.49 10.35
N PRO A 36 11.30 -2.53 9.05
CA PRO A 36 10.15 -1.81 8.52
C PRO A 36 8.88 -2.36 9.19
N SER A 37 8.00 -1.46 9.62
CA SER A 37 6.70 -1.86 10.18
C SER A 37 5.87 -2.58 9.10
N LEU A 38 4.88 -3.39 9.53
CA LEU A 38 3.96 -4.04 8.59
C LEU A 38 3.24 -3.04 7.68
N ALA A 39 2.95 -1.84 8.20
CA ALA A 39 2.36 -0.74 7.42
C ALA A 39 3.33 -0.20 6.36
N GLU A 40 4.62 -0.07 6.68
CA GLU A 40 5.65 0.34 5.72
C GLU A 40 5.81 -0.70 4.61
N ILE A 41 5.84 -1.99 4.96
CA ILE A 41 5.91 -3.09 3.99
C ILE A 41 4.71 -3.04 3.04
N ALA A 42 3.50 -2.90 3.57
CA ALA A 42 2.28 -2.82 2.77
C ALA A 42 2.29 -1.60 1.82
N ARG A 43 2.74 -0.44 2.30
CA ARG A 43 2.89 0.77 1.48
C ARG A 43 3.88 0.55 0.34
N ARG A 44 5.05 -0.05 0.61
CA ARG A 44 6.06 -0.33 -0.42
C ARG A 44 5.57 -1.32 -1.46
N GLN A 45 4.79 -2.33 -1.07
CA GLN A 45 4.16 -3.23 -2.03
C GLN A 45 3.15 -2.50 -2.94
N GLN A 46 2.36 -1.57 -2.40
CA GLN A 46 1.45 -0.75 -3.20
C GLN A 46 2.19 0.15 -4.19
N GLU A 47 3.30 0.78 -3.77
CA GLU A 47 4.15 1.60 -4.65
C GLU A 47 4.72 0.78 -5.82
N ILE A 48 5.21 -0.43 -5.54
CA ILE A 48 5.74 -1.34 -6.57
C ILE A 48 4.62 -1.77 -7.53
N GLN A 49 3.45 -2.15 -7.01
CA GLN A 49 2.31 -2.54 -7.85
C GLN A 49 1.81 -1.39 -8.72
N ALA A 50 1.76 -0.16 -8.18
CA ALA A 50 1.39 1.02 -8.94
C ALA A 50 2.41 1.32 -10.04
N TRP A 51 3.70 1.23 -9.72
CA TRP A 51 4.77 1.38 -10.70
C TRP A 51 4.68 0.32 -11.79
N GLU A 52 4.46 -0.95 -11.44
CA GLU A 52 4.28 -2.03 -12.40
C GLU A 52 3.03 -1.81 -13.26
N ALA A 53 1.89 -1.42 -12.69
CA ALA A 53 0.70 -1.08 -13.46
C ALA A 53 0.93 0.07 -14.46
N LEU A 54 1.75 1.05 -14.08
CA LEU A 54 2.12 2.17 -14.96
C LEU A 54 3.16 1.78 -16.02
N ASN A 55 4.02 0.80 -15.75
CA ASN A 55 5.19 0.46 -16.57
C ASN A 55 5.07 -0.86 -17.37
N VAL A 56 4.09 -1.73 -17.07
CA VAL A 56 3.73 -2.95 -17.84
C VAL A 56 3.30 -2.59 -19.28
N GLY A 57 2.97 -1.32 -19.52
CA GLY A 57 2.74 -0.76 -20.84
C GLY A 57 3.94 -0.01 -21.41
N GLY A 58 5.17 -0.54 -21.36
CA GLY A 58 6.40 0.06 -21.96
C GLY A 58 6.32 0.48 -23.45
N TYR A 59 5.13 0.38 -24.03
CA TYR A 59 4.69 0.81 -25.35
C TYR A 59 3.44 1.72 -25.30
N ARG A 60 3.27 2.53 -24.25
CA ARG A 60 2.14 3.46 -24.11
C ARG A 60 2.04 4.42 -25.32
N PHE A 61 3.17 4.62 -26.00
CA PHE A 61 3.31 5.52 -27.14
C PHE A 61 3.45 4.85 -28.52
N ALA A 62 3.81 3.55 -28.61
CA ALA A 62 3.79 2.88 -29.92
C ALA A 62 2.37 2.58 -30.42
N LYS A 63 1.43 2.29 -29.53
CA LYS A 63 0.02 2.08 -29.93
C LYS A 63 -0.62 3.31 -30.59
N PRO A 64 -0.54 4.54 -30.02
CA PRO A 64 -1.08 5.72 -30.70
C PRO A 64 -0.26 6.08 -31.96
N GLY A 65 1.06 5.93 -31.93
CA GLY A 65 1.91 6.19 -33.10
C GLY A 65 1.59 5.29 -34.30
N THR A 66 1.34 4.00 -34.08
CA THR A 66 0.94 3.09 -35.17
C THR A 66 -0.49 3.35 -35.66
N ILE A 67 -1.43 3.71 -34.77
CA ILE A 67 -2.79 4.09 -35.16
C ILE A 67 -2.80 5.36 -36.02
N ILE A 68 -2.03 6.39 -35.64
CA ILE A 68 -1.95 7.63 -36.41
C ILE A 68 -1.22 7.39 -37.74
N GLY A 69 -0.11 6.65 -37.73
CA GLY A 69 0.63 6.32 -38.95
C GLY A 69 -0.21 5.51 -39.96
N THR A 70 -1.01 4.56 -39.48
CA THR A 70 -1.92 3.77 -40.35
C THR A 70 -3.04 4.62 -40.92
N LEU A 71 -3.63 5.55 -40.15
CA LEU A 71 -4.64 6.49 -40.65
C LEU A 71 -4.08 7.40 -41.75
N VAL A 72 -2.90 7.98 -41.56
CA VAL A 72 -2.25 8.86 -42.56
C VAL A 72 -1.92 8.08 -43.83
N SER A 73 -1.42 6.85 -43.69
CA SER A 73 -1.11 5.98 -44.83
C SER A 73 -2.37 5.59 -45.61
N ALA A 74 -3.47 5.27 -44.91
CA ALA A 74 -4.74 4.96 -45.55
C ALA A 74 -5.31 6.15 -46.33
N VAL A 75 -5.24 7.37 -45.77
CA VAL A 75 -5.70 8.60 -46.43
C VAL A 75 -4.87 8.89 -47.70
N LEU A 76 -3.55 8.75 -47.62
CA LEU A 76 -2.65 8.90 -48.78
C LEU A 76 -3.00 7.90 -49.90
N VAL A 77 -3.23 6.64 -49.55
CA VAL A 77 -3.60 5.59 -50.53
C VAL A 77 -4.93 5.91 -51.21
N VAL A 78 -5.94 6.38 -50.46
CA VAL A 78 -7.23 6.78 -51.03
C VAL A 78 -7.06 7.97 -51.99
N LEU A 79 -6.28 8.98 -51.61
CA LEU A 79 -6.00 10.14 -52.46
C LEU A 79 -5.30 9.77 -53.77
N VAL A 80 -4.40 8.77 -53.75
CA VAL A 80 -3.68 8.30 -54.94
C VAL A 80 -4.56 7.43 -55.84
N LEU A 81 -5.42 6.59 -55.27
CA LEU A 81 -6.24 5.64 -56.03
C LEU A 81 -7.54 6.26 -56.57
N THR A 82 -7.96 7.42 -56.06
CA THR A 82 -9.18 8.07 -56.55
C THR A 82 -8.85 8.84 -57.83
N PRO A 83 -9.46 8.51 -58.99
CA PRO A 83 -9.20 9.21 -60.23
C PRO A 83 -9.76 10.64 -60.15
N LEU A 84 -8.88 11.60 -59.89
CA LEU A 84 -9.24 13.02 -59.79
C LEU A 84 -9.42 13.60 -61.21
N PRO A 85 -10.56 14.24 -61.51
CA PRO A 85 -10.78 14.87 -62.80
C PRO A 85 -9.87 16.12 -62.94
N PRO A 86 -9.38 16.44 -64.14
CA PRO A 86 -8.36 17.48 -64.36
C PRO A 86 -8.82 18.92 -64.05
N ASN A 87 -10.12 19.14 -63.83
CA ASN A 87 -10.72 20.41 -63.44
C ASN A 87 -11.00 20.53 -61.93
N TRP A 88 -10.53 19.56 -61.12
CA TRP A 88 -10.75 19.57 -59.67
C TRP A 88 -9.97 20.71 -59.01
N PRO A 89 -10.58 21.47 -58.07
CA PRO A 89 -9.85 22.47 -57.30
C PRO A 89 -8.85 21.77 -56.38
N TRP A 90 -7.58 21.76 -56.81
CA TRP A 90 -6.45 21.16 -56.09
C TRP A 90 -6.25 21.72 -54.67
N ASP A 91 -6.85 22.88 -54.36
CA ASP A 91 -6.88 23.48 -53.03
C ASP A 91 -7.48 22.54 -51.97
N ILE A 92 -8.51 21.76 -52.32
CA ILE A 92 -9.19 20.89 -51.33
C ILE A 92 -8.34 19.67 -50.96
N PRO A 93 -7.80 18.87 -51.91
CA PRO A 93 -6.88 17.76 -51.60
C PRO A 93 -5.60 18.18 -50.87
N THR A 94 -5.02 19.33 -51.25
CA THR A 94 -3.78 19.84 -50.65
C THR A 94 -4.01 20.35 -49.24
N MET A 95 -5.13 21.01 -48.96
CA MET A 95 -5.55 21.38 -47.60
C MET A 95 -5.74 20.14 -46.71
N ILE A 96 -6.38 19.08 -47.22
CA ILE A 96 -6.54 17.82 -46.47
C ILE A 96 -5.17 17.22 -46.14
N LEU A 97 -4.27 17.12 -47.12
CA LEU A 97 -2.92 16.60 -46.90
C LEU A 97 -2.12 17.44 -45.89
N ALA A 98 -2.25 18.78 -45.95
CA ALA A 98 -1.59 19.69 -45.03
C ALA A 98 -2.08 19.50 -43.59
N ILE A 99 -3.39 19.30 -43.39
CA ILE A 99 -3.96 19.04 -42.06
C ILE A 99 -3.44 17.71 -41.50
N PHE A 100 -3.46 16.64 -42.30
CA PHE A 100 -2.99 15.33 -41.85
C PHE A 100 -1.48 15.29 -41.58
N THR A 101 -0.68 15.96 -42.41
CA THR A 101 0.78 16.06 -42.17
C THR A 101 1.11 16.91 -40.94
N ALA A 102 0.36 18.00 -40.69
CA ALA A 102 0.49 18.80 -39.47
C ALA A 102 0.12 17.99 -38.21
N VAL A 103 -1.00 17.25 -38.24
CA VAL A 103 -1.39 16.38 -37.12
C VAL A 103 -0.35 15.28 -36.88
N ALA A 104 0.17 14.66 -37.95
CA ALA A 104 1.19 13.63 -37.87
C ALA A 104 2.53 14.16 -37.31
N THR A 105 2.97 15.35 -37.73
CA THR A 105 4.22 15.95 -37.23
C THR A 105 4.10 16.40 -35.78
N VAL A 106 2.98 16.97 -35.37
CA VAL A 106 2.72 17.34 -33.96
C VAL A 106 2.66 16.09 -33.08
N THR A 107 1.94 15.05 -33.50
CA THR A 107 1.84 13.82 -32.71
C THR A 107 3.16 13.05 -32.68
N CYS A 108 3.86 12.90 -33.80
CA CYS A 108 5.19 12.30 -33.83
C CYS A 108 6.20 13.09 -32.99
N GLY A 109 6.16 14.42 -33.05
CA GLY A 109 6.99 15.30 -32.23
C GLY A 109 6.71 15.12 -30.74
N LEU A 110 5.44 15.14 -30.32
CA LEU A 110 5.06 14.90 -28.93
C LEU A 110 5.50 13.52 -28.45
N LEU A 111 5.34 12.47 -29.27
CA LEU A 111 5.77 11.11 -28.93
C LEU A 111 7.30 10.94 -28.91
N TRP A 112 8.03 11.72 -29.71
CA TRP A 112 9.50 11.71 -29.75
C TRP A 112 10.13 12.48 -28.59
N PHE A 113 9.50 13.60 -28.20
CA PHE A 113 9.95 14.42 -27.06
C PHE A 113 9.45 13.89 -25.71
N ASP A 114 8.32 13.19 -25.66
CA ASP A 114 7.96 12.30 -24.55
C ASP A 114 8.83 11.04 -24.63
N ASN A 115 10.10 11.19 -24.26
CA ASN A 115 10.94 10.07 -23.89
C ASN A 115 10.77 9.89 -22.37
N PRO A 116 9.74 9.17 -21.88
CA PRO A 116 9.57 8.98 -20.46
C PRO A 116 10.73 8.12 -19.99
N HIS A 117 11.73 8.71 -19.36
CA HIS A 117 12.62 7.94 -18.52
C HIS A 117 11.73 7.28 -17.46
N PRO A 118 11.60 5.94 -17.46
CA PRO A 118 10.80 5.29 -16.45
C PRO A 118 11.39 5.70 -15.11
N LEU A 119 10.56 6.23 -14.22
CA LEU A 119 10.98 6.53 -12.85
C LEU A 119 11.66 5.28 -12.28
N PRO A 120 12.76 5.42 -11.52
CA PRO A 120 13.46 4.27 -10.97
C PRO A 120 12.47 3.38 -10.20
N ARG A 121 12.51 2.07 -10.46
CA ARG A 121 11.67 1.10 -9.75
C ARG A 121 11.96 1.22 -8.25
N PRO A 122 10.93 1.29 -7.39
CA PRO A 122 11.15 1.22 -5.95
C PRO A 122 11.92 -0.06 -5.59
N GLU A 123 12.89 0.04 -4.68
CA GLU A 123 13.66 -1.12 -4.22
C GLU A 123 12.74 -2.16 -3.57
N SER A 124 12.87 -3.41 -3.98
CA SER A 124 12.16 -4.52 -3.35
C SER A 124 12.74 -4.81 -1.97
N LEU A 125 11.87 -5.01 -0.99
CA LEU A 125 12.28 -5.54 0.31
C LEU A 125 12.69 -7.00 0.13
N VAL A 126 13.99 -7.28 0.22
CA VAL A 126 14.55 -8.64 0.12
C VAL A 126 14.88 -9.15 1.51
N ILE A 127 14.58 -10.43 1.77
CA ILE A 127 15.05 -11.11 2.97
C ILE A 127 16.55 -11.35 2.79
N VAL A 128 17.35 -10.53 3.47
CA VAL A 128 18.81 -10.68 3.47
C VAL A 128 19.19 -11.82 4.41
N PRO A 129 20.03 -12.78 3.98
CA PRO A 129 20.49 -13.83 4.86
C PRO A 129 21.40 -13.24 5.94
N PHE A 130 21.05 -13.47 7.20
CA PHE A 130 21.87 -13.14 8.36
C PHE A 130 22.45 -14.42 8.96
N THR A 131 23.67 -14.35 9.49
CA THR A 131 24.17 -15.44 10.35
C THR A 131 23.32 -15.51 11.63
N ARG A 132 23.25 -16.69 12.27
CA ARG A 132 22.51 -16.83 13.52
C ARG A 132 22.96 -15.83 14.60
N ALA A 133 24.27 -15.61 14.71
CA ALA A 133 24.83 -14.67 15.69
C ALA A 133 24.44 -13.22 15.41
N GLU A 134 24.46 -12.83 14.13
CA GLU A 134 24.06 -11.50 13.69
C GLU A 134 22.56 -11.25 13.89
N ASN A 135 21.72 -12.26 13.59
CA ASN A 135 20.29 -12.19 13.84
C ASN A 135 19.98 -11.98 15.33
N LEU A 136 20.60 -12.77 16.22
CA LEU A 136 20.43 -12.61 17.67
C LEU A 136 20.87 -11.23 18.16
N ARG A 137 21.98 -10.70 17.61
CA ARG A 137 22.45 -9.34 17.92
C ARG A 137 21.44 -8.28 17.46
N LEU A 138 20.89 -8.42 16.25
CA LEU A 138 19.90 -7.48 15.70
C LEU A 138 18.57 -7.53 16.44
N MET A 139 18.12 -8.73 16.84
CA MET A 139 16.94 -8.92 17.68
C MET A 139 17.12 -8.29 19.06
N ALA A 140 18.28 -8.47 19.69
CA ALA A 140 18.57 -7.88 21.00
C ALA A 140 18.69 -6.35 20.96
N ALA A 141 18.98 -5.78 19.79
CA ALA A 141 19.03 -4.33 19.59
C ALA A 141 17.66 -3.69 19.30
N GLN A 142 16.61 -4.48 19.10
CA GLN A 142 15.26 -3.95 18.89
C GLN A 142 14.73 -3.31 20.18
N PRO A 143 13.98 -2.20 20.09
CA PRO A 143 13.26 -1.68 21.24
C PRO A 143 12.30 -2.74 21.78
N VAL A 144 12.12 -2.79 23.10
CA VAL A 144 11.17 -3.70 23.75
C VAL A 144 9.76 -3.34 23.29
N GLU A 145 9.15 -4.21 22.47
CA GLU A 145 7.75 -4.06 22.10
C GLU A 145 6.84 -4.48 23.26
N HIS A 146 5.89 -3.62 23.60
CA HIS A 146 4.87 -3.95 24.59
C HIS A 146 3.84 -4.91 23.98
N TYR A 147 3.85 -6.16 24.44
CA TYR A 147 2.85 -7.15 24.06
C TYR A 147 1.46 -6.73 24.51
N ARG A 148 0.45 -6.99 23.69
CA ARG A 148 -0.96 -6.69 24.01
C ARG A 148 -1.84 -7.85 23.58
N ALA A 149 -2.88 -8.14 24.36
CA ALA A 149 -3.89 -9.11 23.94
C ALA A 149 -5.30 -8.67 24.35
N ILE A 150 -6.26 -9.03 23.50
CA ILE A 150 -7.67 -8.70 23.70
C ILE A 150 -8.25 -9.60 24.80
N CYS A 151 -8.82 -8.99 25.83
CA CYS A 151 -9.62 -9.70 26.83
C CYS A 151 -10.57 -8.72 27.55
N ALA A 152 -11.49 -9.25 28.33
CA ALA A 152 -12.31 -8.44 29.23
C ALA A 152 -11.51 -8.09 30.50
N CYS A 153 -11.54 -6.83 30.92
CA CYS A 153 -10.97 -6.39 32.19
C CYS A 153 -11.85 -6.91 33.35
N PRO A 154 -11.29 -7.60 34.35
CA PRO A 154 -12.06 -8.07 35.50
C PRO A 154 -12.54 -6.95 36.44
N GLY A 155 -11.98 -5.73 36.30
CA GLY A 155 -12.37 -4.57 37.09
C GLY A 155 -13.55 -3.80 36.49
N CYS A 156 -13.44 -3.36 35.23
CA CYS A 156 -14.43 -2.49 34.59
C CYS A 156 -15.24 -3.17 33.47
N GLY A 157 -14.92 -4.42 33.11
CA GLY A 157 -15.55 -5.14 32.00
C GLY A 157 -15.09 -4.71 30.60
N ASP A 158 -14.17 -3.75 30.48
CA ASP A 158 -13.68 -3.27 29.19
C ASP A 158 -13.05 -4.39 28.35
N THR A 159 -13.49 -4.52 27.10
CA THR A 159 -13.02 -5.57 26.18
C THR A 159 -12.20 -4.92 25.08
N SER A 160 -10.91 -4.74 25.35
CA SER A 160 -9.95 -4.10 24.46
C SER A 160 -8.58 -4.80 24.52
N ALA A 161 -7.61 -4.31 23.74
CA ALA A 161 -6.24 -4.82 23.77
C ALA A 161 -5.50 -4.27 25.00
N HIS A 162 -5.38 -5.10 26.04
CA HIS A 162 -4.70 -4.75 27.28
C HIS A 162 -3.20 -5.03 27.19
N LEU A 163 -2.38 -4.19 27.81
CA LEU A 163 -0.93 -4.35 27.84
C LEU A 163 -0.54 -5.55 28.69
N ILE A 164 0.44 -6.31 28.22
CA ILE A 164 0.97 -7.51 28.85
C ILE A 164 2.45 -7.29 29.14
N ARG A 165 2.88 -7.66 30.34
CA ARG A 165 4.30 -7.76 30.73
C ARG A 165 4.58 -9.06 31.45
N GLU A 166 5.86 -9.42 31.48
CA GLU A 166 6.33 -10.51 32.34
C GLU A 166 6.14 -10.16 33.82
N PRO A 167 5.90 -11.18 34.67
CA PRO A 167 5.83 -10.96 36.10
C PRO A 167 7.18 -10.55 36.71
N GLY A 168 7.14 -9.59 37.63
CA GLY A 168 8.26 -9.19 38.47
C GLY A 168 8.49 -10.15 39.65
N LYS A 169 9.56 -9.92 40.41
CA LYS A 169 9.96 -10.79 41.54
C LYS A 169 8.93 -10.82 42.68
N ASP A 170 8.19 -9.73 42.86
CA ASP A 170 7.24 -9.56 43.97
C ASP A 170 5.81 -10.01 43.62
N GLU A 171 5.63 -10.60 42.44
CA GLU A 171 4.33 -11.00 41.91
C GLU A 171 4.06 -12.49 42.12
N PRO A 172 2.80 -12.94 41.98
CA PRO A 172 2.46 -14.32 42.27
C PRO A 172 3.24 -15.29 41.39
N HIS A 173 3.85 -16.31 42.00
CA HIS A 173 4.70 -17.29 41.30
C HIS A 173 3.98 -18.09 40.20
N TRP A 174 2.64 -18.10 40.22
CA TRP A 174 1.80 -18.80 39.26
C TRP A 174 1.42 -17.91 38.07
N ALA A 175 1.67 -16.61 38.14
CA ALA A 175 1.40 -15.70 37.04
C ALA A 175 2.34 -16.04 35.89
N MET A 176 1.81 -16.28 34.69
CA MET A 176 2.63 -16.28 33.47
C MET A 176 2.75 -14.87 32.91
N VAL A 177 1.75 -14.02 33.14
CA VAL A 177 1.74 -12.63 32.68
C VAL A 177 1.00 -11.70 33.64
N ILE A 178 1.38 -10.43 33.63
CA ILE A 178 0.59 -9.34 34.22
C ILE A 178 -0.04 -8.51 33.12
N ARG A 179 -1.32 -8.22 33.29
CA ARG A 179 -2.09 -7.37 32.39
C ARG A 179 -2.37 -6.02 33.03
N HIS A 180 -2.41 -4.98 32.22
CA HIS A 180 -2.77 -3.62 32.62
C HIS A 180 -3.93 -3.09 31.76
N CYS A 181 -5.01 -2.66 32.41
CA CYS A 181 -6.16 -2.06 31.74
C CYS A 181 -5.95 -0.56 31.55
N ALA A 182 -6.00 -0.07 30.31
CA ALA A 182 -5.87 1.36 30.03
C ALA A 182 -7.12 2.20 30.44
N VAL A 183 -8.25 1.56 30.74
CA VAL A 183 -9.50 2.25 31.10
C VAL A 183 -9.62 2.49 32.61
N CYS A 184 -9.28 1.49 33.42
CA CYS A 184 -9.39 1.58 34.87
C CYS A 184 -8.04 1.47 35.60
N GLU A 185 -6.94 1.45 34.85
CA GLU A 185 -5.54 1.38 35.35
C GLU A 185 -5.25 0.17 36.24
N ARG A 186 -6.14 -0.83 36.22
CA ARG A 186 -6.01 -2.02 37.04
C ARG A 186 -5.00 -2.97 36.43
N GLU A 187 -4.11 -3.48 37.28
CA GLU A 187 -3.28 -4.63 36.97
C GLU A 187 -3.89 -5.95 37.51
N TRP A 188 -3.67 -7.05 36.78
CA TRP A 188 -4.01 -8.38 37.28
C TRP A 188 -3.10 -9.47 36.70
N ALA A 189 -2.81 -10.46 37.54
CA ALA A 189 -2.06 -11.64 37.16
C ALA A 189 -2.95 -12.63 36.38
N GLN A 190 -2.37 -13.26 35.37
CA GLN A 190 -3.02 -14.32 34.61
C GLN A 190 -2.14 -15.57 34.54
N SER A 191 -2.85 -16.68 34.76
CA SER A 191 -2.70 -18.03 34.21
C SER A 191 -2.11 -18.09 32.82
#